data_AF-A0A0F9HQD0-F1
#
_entry.id   AF-A0A0F9HQD0-F1
#
_cell.length_a   1.000
_cell.length_b   1.000
_cell.length_c   1.000
_cell.angle_alpha   90.00
_cell.angle_beta   90.00
_cell.angle_gamma   90.00
#
_symmetry.space_group_name_H-M   'P 1'
#
loop_
_entity.id
_entity.type
_entity.pdbx_description
1 polymer ?
#
loop_
_entity_poly.entity_id
_entity_poly.type
_entity_poly.pdbx_seq_one_letter_code
_entity_poly.pdbx_strand_id
1 'polypeptide(L)'
;IGRIGGDFWKVLKAPKGSRMSTLAARYPETYWGQLCLNYCIPHVFGKGPKHPVATVRSEAFRENMQEIEARVFIEKALLSKGARARLGDDLARRCRAVLDERIRACLQSAGEGWTWFVSSGWSKRTEMLFGLAAEVDRKLARGAR
;
A
#
# COMPACT_ATOMS: atom_id res chain seq x y z
N ILE A 1 -0.99 4.23 11.49
CA ILE A 1 -1.62 5.02 10.40
C ILE A 1 -1.90 6.40 10.99
N GLY A 2 -1.19 7.44 10.55
CA GLY A 2 -1.32 8.81 11.08
C GLY A 2 -2.62 9.50 10.62
N ARG A 3 -2.56 10.82 10.33
CA ARG A 3 -3.67 11.67 9.82
C ARG A 3 -4.17 11.30 8.41
N ILE A 4 -4.36 10.01 8.12
CA ILE A 4 -4.88 9.49 6.85
C ILE A 4 -6.15 8.72 7.21
N GLY A 5 -7.33 9.32 6.98
CA GLY A 5 -8.60 8.72 7.43
C GLY A 5 -9.75 9.69 7.62
N GLY A 6 -10.68 9.37 8.53
CA GLY A 6 -11.93 10.12 8.75
C GLY A 6 -11.76 11.60 9.14
N ASP A 7 -10.55 12.02 9.53
CA ASP A 7 -10.21 13.40 9.92
C ASP A 7 -10.46 14.46 8.82
N PHE A 8 -10.60 14.02 7.57
CA PHE A 8 -10.86 14.90 6.44
C PHE A 8 -12.35 15.03 6.09
N TRP A 9 -13.25 14.39 6.84
CA TRP A 9 -14.66 14.65 6.63
C TRP A 9 -14.99 16.07 7.08
N LYS A 10 -15.83 16.78 6.31
CA LYS A 10 -16.37 18.08 6.71
C LYS A 10 -17.31 17.90 7.90
N VAL A 11 -16.78 17.98 9.11
CA VAL A 11 -17.52 17.81 10.37
C VAL A 11 -17.52 19.08 11.23
N LEU A 12 -16.57 19.99 11.00
CA LEU A 12 -16.53 21.27 11.69
C LEU A 12 -17.60 22.20 11.10
N LYS A 13 -18.46 22.72 11.99
CA LYS A 13 -19.54 23.65 11.64
C LYS A 13 -19.04 25.09 11.70
N ALA A 14 -19.48 25.91 10.74
CA ALA A 14 -19.40 27.35 10.86
C ALA A 14 -20.35 27.85 11.96
N PRO A 15 -20.16 29.10 12.42
CA PRO A 15 -21.09 29.77 13.35
C PRO A 15 -22.55 29.74 12.87
N LYS A 16 -22.78 29.74 11.54
CA LYS A 16 -24.11 29.63 10.90
C LYS A 16 -24.58 28.18 10.65
N GLY A 17 -23.94 27.18 11.27
CA GLY A 17 -24.39 25.79 11.29
C GLY A 17 -23.98 24.91 10.10
N SER A 18 -23.53 25.49 8.99
CA SER A 18 -23.06 24.73 7.82
C SER A 18 -21.73 24.01 8.09
N ARG A 19 -21.54 22.80 7.56
CA ARG A 19 -20.26 22.06 7.65
C ARG A 19 -19.24 22.67 6.69
N MET A 20 -18.28 23.41 7.23
CA MET A 20 -17.32 24.18 6.42
C MET A 20 -15.97 23.48 6.28
N SER A 21 -15.51 22.78 7.33
CA SER A 21 -14.11 22.37 7.42
C SER A 21 -13.91 20.97 7.99
N THR A 22 -12.71 20.44 7.80
CA THR A 22 -12.27 19.11 8.21
C THR A 22 -11.56 19.15 9.57
N LEU A 23 -11.44 18.02 10.27
CA LEU A 23 -10.61 17.96 11.49
C LEU A 23 -9.13 18.21 11.19
N ALA A 24 -8.67 17.87 9.97
CA ALA A 24 -7.31 18.18 9.53
C ALA A 24 -7.01 19.70 9.55
N ALA A 25 -8.02 20.53 9.26
CA ALA A 25 -7.91 21.99 9.30
C ALA A 25 -8.08 22.60 10.71
N ARG A 26 -8.20 21.79 11.76
CA ARG A 26 -8.25 22.26 13.16
C ARG A 26 -6.95 22.95 13.60
N TYR A 27 -5.83 22.58 13.00
CA TYR A 27 -4.50 23.13 13.29
C TYR A 27 -4.10 24.05 12.13
N PRO A 28 -4.15 25.39 12.26
CA PRO A 28 -3.82 26.31 11.18
C PRO A 28 -2.43 26.06 10.56
N GLU A 29 -1.51 25.55 11.37
CA GLU A 29 -0.14 25.18 10.99
C GLU A 29 -0.09 24.00 10.01
N THR A 30 -1.21 23.31 9.74
CA THR A 30 -1.27 22.22 8.73
C THR A 30 -1.68 22.72 7.35
N TYR A 31 -2.02 24.00 7.22
CA TYR A 31 -2.46 24.61 5.97
C TYR A 31 -1.27 25.09 5.13
N TRP A 32 -0.39 24.15 4.74
CA TRP A 32 0.84 24.44 3.98
C TRP A 32 0.65 24.32 2.47
N GLY A 33 -0.28 25.07 1.88
CA GLY A 33 -0.46 25.13 0.41
C GLY A 33 -0.46 23.74 -0.25
N GLN A 34 0.45 23.51 -1.21
CA GLN A 34 0.63 22.23 -1.91
C GLN A 34 0.95 21.04 -0.97
N LEU A 35 1.56 21.28 0.19
CA LEU A 35 1.89 20.26 1.19
C LEU A 35 0.76 20.04 2.22
N CYS A 36 -0.35 20.77 2.11
CA CYS A 36 -1.49 20.54 2.98
C CYS A 36 -2.09 19.17 2.68
N LEU A 37 -2.28 18.35 3.72
CA LEU A 37 -2.81 16.99 3.60
C LEU A 37 -4.19 16.92 2.93
N ASN A 38 -4.94 18.02 2.92
CA ASN A 38 -6.20 18.14 2.19
C ASN A 38 -6.04 17.96 0.66
N TYR A 39 -4.84 18.19 0.11
CA TYR A 39 -4.53 18.02 -1.32
C TYR A 39 -3.85 16.68 -1.66
N CYS A 40 -3.62 15.79 -0.67
CA CYS A 40 -3.01 14.48 -0.89
C CYS A 40 -4.06 13.36 -0.91
N ILE A 41 -4.17 12.60 0.19
CA ILE A 41 -5.17 11.54 0.37
C ILE A 41 -6.12 11.96 1.48
N PRO A 42 -7.14 12.77 1.17
CA PRO A 42 -8.01 13.36 2.16
C PRO A 42 -9.10 12.40 2.62
N HIS A 43 -9.02 11.09 2.43
CA HIS A 43 -9.85 10.07 3.11
C HIS A 43 -9.64 8.73 2.44
N VAL A 44 -9.53 7.67 3.23
CA VAL A 44 -9.56 6.27 2.77
C VAL A 44 -10.93 5.62 3.03
N PHE A 45 -11.72 6.16 3.97
CA PHE A 45 -13.05 5.67 4.30
C PHE A 45 -14.17 6.59 3.81
N GLY A 46 -15.31 6.00 3.50
CA GLY A 46 -16.54 6.69 3.16
C GLY A 46 -17.33 7.04 4.41
N LYS A 47 -18.13 8.11 4.33
CA LYS A 47 -19.00 8.53 5.42
C LYS A 47 -20.34 7.76 5.35
N GLY A 48 -20.48 6.71 6.14
CA GLY A 48 -21.76 6.02 6.30
C GLY A 48 -22.74 6.78 7.22
N PRO A 49 -24.02 6.35 7.29
CA PRO A 49 -25.04 7.00 8.12
C PRO A 49 -24.69 7.05 9.61
N LYS A 50 -24.04 6.00 10.13
CA LYS A 50 -23.63 5.90 11.53
C LYS A 50 -22.12 5.76 11.72
N HIS A 51 -21.44 5.05 10.81
CA HIS A 51 -20.05 4.61 10.98
C HIS A 51 -19.26 4.82 9.67
N PRO A 52 -17.93 4.87 9.70
CA PRO A 52 -17.11 4.76 8.50
C PRO A 52 -17.43 3.47 7.75
N VAL A 53 -17.51 3.58 6.43
CA VAL A 53 -17.70 2.43 5.53
C VAL A 53 -16.48 2.23 4.66
N ALA A 54 -16.21 0.96 4.34
CA ALA A 54 -15.18 0.60 3.38
C ALA A 54 -15.49 1.24 2.02
N THR A 55 -14.43 1.57 1.29
CA THR A 55 -14.48 2.09 -0.07
C THR A 55 -13.49 1.32 -0.94
N VAL A 56 -13.60 1.48 -2.26
CA VAL A 56 -12.58 0.95 -3.19
C VAL A 56 -11.18 1.40 -2.79
N ARG A 57 -11.02 2.63 -2.28
CA ARG A 57 -9.73 3.15 -1.81
C ARG A 57 -9.25 2.48 -0.52
N SER A 58 -10.14 2.19 0.44
CA SER A 58 -9.73 1.47 1.65
C SER A 58 -9.32 0.04 1.32
N GLU A 59 -10.02 -0.61 0.41
CA GLU A 59 -9.67 -1.97 -0.01
C GLU A 59 -8.37 -2.00 -0.81
N ALA A 60 -8.15 -1.06 -1.73
CA ALA A 60 -6.88 -0.92 -2.43
C ALA A 60 -5.71 -0.66 -1.46
N PHE A 61 -5.93 0.15 -0.41
CA PHE A 61 -4.94 0.37 0.63
C PHE A 61 -4.64 -0.91 1.43
N ARG A 62 -5.68 -1.65 1.83
CA ARG A 62 -5.55 -2.92 2.56
C ARG A 62 -4.82 -3.97 1.72
N GLU A 63 -5.16 -4.11 0.45
CA GLU A 63 -4.48 -5.00 -0.49
C GLU A 63 -2.99 -4.63 -0.63
N ASN A 64 -2.68 -3.34 -0.73
CA ASN A 64 -1.29 -2.89 -0.82
C ASN A 64 -0.49 -3.23 0.44
N MET A 65 -1.09 -3.16 1.63
CA MET A 65 -0.43 -3.61 2.86
C MET A 65 -0.06 -5.09 2.79
N GLN A 66 -0.96 -5.94 2.31
CA GLN A 66 -0.71 -7.37 2.14
C GLN A 66 0.40 -7.64 1.12
N GLU A 67 0.43 -6.90 0.00
CA GLU A 67 1.53 -6.97 -0.96
C GLU A 67 2.88 -6.57 -0.34
N ILE A 68 2.91 -5.51 0.47
CA ILE A 68 4.14 -5.05 1.13
C ILE A 68 4.63 -6.12 2.13
N GLU A 69 3.73 -6.75 2.88
CA GLU A 69 4.09 -7.84 3.79
C GLU A 69 4.69 -9.03 3.04
N ALA A 70 4.09 -9.45 1.92
CA ALA A 70 4.62 -10.51 1.07
C ALA A 70 6.01 -10.16 0.51
N ARG A 71 6.20 -8.91 0.06
CA ARG A 71 7.50 -8.40 -0.40
C ARG A 71 8.55 -8.48 0.70
N VAL A 72 8.25 -7.94 1.88
CA VAL A 72 9.17 -7.92 3.02
C VAL A 72 9.50 -9.34 3.48
N PHE A 73 8.53 -10.25 3.46
CA PHE A 73 8.75 -11.66 3.78
C PHE A 73 9.80 -12.31 2.86
N ILE A 74 9.64 -12.14 1.54
CA ILE A 74 10.61 -12.67 0.56
C ILE A 74 11.98 -12.00 0.73
N GLU A 75 12.03 -10.67 0.87
CA GLU A 75 13.28 -9.92 1.05
C GLU A 75 14.06 -10.41 2.29
N LYS A 76 13.38 -10.59 3.42
CA LYS A 76 13.98 -11.14 4.64
C LYS A 76 14.55 -12.55 4.41
N ALA A 77 13.83 -13.41 3.69
CA ALA A 77 14.29 -14.75 3.37
C ALA A 77 15.53 -14.75 2.47
N LEU A 78 15.62 -13.80 1.52
CA LEU A 78 16.79 -13.66 0.64
C LEU A 78 18.02 -13.09 1.36
N LEU A 79 17.83 -12.20 2.35
CA LEU A 79 18.92 -11.58 3.11
C LEU A 79 19.48 -12.48 4.21
N SER A 80 18.70 -13.43 4.71
CA SER A 80 19.17 -14.41 5.71
C SER A 80 19.97 -15.52 5.04
N LYS A 81 21.26 -15.69 5.42
CA LYS A 81 22.14 -16.73 4.88
C LYS A 81 21.53 -18.14 4.98
N GLY A 82 20.98 -18.48 6.14
CA GLY A 82 20.37 -19.80 6.40
C GLY A 82 19.09 -20.02 5.60
N ALA A 83 18.20 -19.02 5.56
CA ALA A 83 16.97 -19.12 4.76
C ALA A 83 17.30 -19.20 3.26
N ARG A 84 18.18 -18.33 2.77
CA ARG A 84 18.60 -18.27 1.36
C ARG A 84 19.24 -19.56 0.87
N ALA A 85 20.05 -20.24 1.70
CA ALA A 85 20.60 -21.55 1.38
C ALA A 85 19.48 -22.59 1.19
N ARG A 86 18.46 -22.57 2.06
CA ARG A 86 17.32 -23.49 2.00
C ARG A 86 16.39 -23.24 0.82
N LEU A 87 16.27 -22.01 0.35
CA LEU A 87 15.49 -21.69 -0.85
C LEU A 87 16.11 -22.30 -2.11
N GLY A 88 17.45 -22.40 -2.15
CA GLY A 88 18.19 -22.76 -3.36
C GLY A 88 18.24 -21.63 -4.39
N ASP A 89 19.13 -21.76 -5.36
CA ASP A 89 19.43 -20.67 -6.29
C ASP A 89 18.33 -20.37 -7.28
N ASP A 90 17.57 -21.38 -7.70
CA ASP A 90 16.46 -21.18 -8.63
C ASP A 90 15.36 -20.28 -8.04
N LEU A 91 14.81 -20.67 -6.88
CA LEU A 91 13.72 -19.93 -6.25
C LEU A 91 14.19 -18.54 -5.83
N ALA A 92 15.42 -18.41 -5.33
CA ALA A 92 15.95 -17.12 -4.96
C ALA A 92 16.15 -16.18 -6.17
N ARG A 93 16.59 -16.71 -7.31
CA ARG A 93 16.70 -15.93 -8.56
C ARG A 93 15.33 -15.45 -9.03
N ARG A 94 14.30 -16.31 -9.00
CA ARG A 94 12.91 -15.93 -9.34
C ARG A 94 12.37 -14.85 -8.42
N CYS A 95 12.60 -15.00 -7.11
CA CYS A 95 12.23 -13.99 -6.11
C CYS A 95 12.91 -12.64 -6.39
N ARG A 96 14.22 -12.64 -6.64
CA ARG A 96 14.98 -11.43 -6.98
C ARG A 96 14.41 -10.77 -8.23
N ALA A 97 14.17 -11.54 -9.30
CA ALA A 97 13.65 -11.01 -10.55
C ALA A 97 12.29 -10.30 -10.38
N VAL A 98 11.37 -10.86 -9.59
CA VAL A 98 10.07 -10.22 -9.31
C VAL A 98 10.21 -8.96 -8.48
N LEU A 99 11.11 -8.94 -7.49
CA LEU A 99 11.38 -7.72 -6.71
C LEU A 99 11.98 -6.61 -7.58
N ASP A 100 12.95 -6.95 -8.44
CA ASP A 100 13.61 -6.01 -9.32
C ASP A 100 12.65 -5.47 -10.39
N GLU A 101 11.75 -6.31 -10.90
CA GLU A 101 10.69 -5.89 -11.82
C GLU A 101 9.74 -4.86 -11.17
N ARG A 102 9.40 -5.03 -9.90
CA ARG A 102 8.56 -4.05 -9.18
C ARG A 102 9.25 -2.70 -9.02
N ILE A 103 10.56 -2.70 -8.76
CA ILE A 103 11.36 -1.47 -8.72
C ILE A 103 11.35 -0.80 -10.09
N ARG A 104 11.62 -1.57 -11.16
CA ARG A 104 11.62 -1.07 -12.54
C ARG A 104 10.27 -0.49 -12.94
N ALA A 105 9.15 -1.13 -12.57
CA ALA A 105 7.82 -0.61 -12.84
C ALA A 105 7.56 0.76 -12.19
N CYS A 106 8.06 1.01 -10.98
CA CYS A 106 7.97 2.33 -10.35
C CYS A 106 8.85 3.37 -11.06
N LEU A 107 10.08 3.00 -11.42
CA LEU A 107 11.03 3.88 -12.10
C LEU A 107 10.62 4.24 -13.53
N GLN A 108 9.94 3.32 -14.21
CA GLN A 108 9.43 3.50 -15.58
C GLN A 108 7.99 4.02 -15.61
N SER A 109 7.45 4.44 -14.45
CA SER A 109 6.12 5.04 -14.42
C SER A 109 6.10 6.29 -15.30
N ALA A 110 5.29 6.25 -16.35
CA ALA A 110 5.15 7.31 -17.33
C ALA A 110 3.66 7.63 -17.52
N GLY A 111 3.32 8.92 -17.52
CA GLY A 111 1.96 9.41 -17.67
C GLY A 111 1.38 10.02 -16.40
N GLU A 112 0.29 10.78 -16.58
CA GLU A 112 -0.40 11.46 -15.48
C GLU A 112 -1.44 10.57 -14.79
N GLY A 113 -1.58 10.75 -13.48
CA GLY A 113 -2.64 10.12 -12.70
C GLY A 113 -2.51 8.60 -12.57
N TRP A 114 -3.65 7.91 -12.58
CA TRP A 114 -3.75 6.47 -12.26
C TRP A 114 -3.64 5.55 -13.49
N THR A 115 -3.73 6.11 -14.70
CA THR A 115 -3.82 5.34 -15.94
C THR A 115 -2.60 4.47 -16.16
N TRP A 116 -1.40 4.99 -15.89
CA TRP A 116 -0.15 4.23 -16.01
C TRP A 116 -0.18 2.98 -15.13
N PHE A 117 -0.67 3.08 -13.90
CA PHE A 117 -0.66 1.97 -12.95
C PHE A 117 -1.69 0.92 -13.35
N VAL A 118 -2.91 1.34 -13.68
CA VAL A 118 -4.00 0.43 -14.08
C VAL A 118 -3.63 -0.35 -15.35
N SER A 119 -2.95 0.28 -16.32
CA SER A 119 -2.53 -0.37 -17.57
C SER A 119 -1.22 -1.14 -17.46
N SER A 120 -0.48 -1.01 -16.36
CA SER A 120 0.86 -1.59 -16.23
C SER A 120 0.90 -3.12 -16.09
N GLY A 121 -0.26 -3.81 -16.02
CA GLY A 121 -0.31 -5.25 -15.71
C GLY A 121 -0.02 -5.56 -14.24
N TRP A 122 -0.41 -4.66 -13.34
CA TRP A 122 -0.16 -4.76 -11.89
C TRP A 122 -0.67 -6.07 -11.28
N SER A 123 -1.86 -6.53 -11.68
CA SER A 123 -2.48 -7.75 -11.15
C SER A 123 -1.60 -8.99 -11.32
N LYS A 124 -0.98 -9.15 -12.49
CA LYS A 124 -0.06 -10.26 -12.78
C LYS A 124 1.19 -10.20 -11.90
N ARG A 125 1.74 -9.00 -11.64
CA ARG A 125 2.87 -8.83 -10.72
C ARG A 125 2.49 -9.17 -9.28
N THR A 126 1.28 -8.82 -8.86
CA THR A 126 0.74 -9.17 -7.55
C THR A 126 0.56 -10.68 -7.38
N GLU A 127 -0.01 -11.34 -8.39
CA GLU A 127 -0.14 -12.81 -8.42
C GLU A 127 1.21 -13.51 -8.31
N MET A 128 2.20 -13.09 -9.11
CA MET A 128 3.56 -13.64 -9.05
C MET A 128 4.21 -13.45 -7.67
N LEU A 129 4.02 -12.29 -7.04
CA LEU A 129 4.56 -12.00 -5.71
C LEU A 129 3.99 -12.95 -4.66
N PHE A 130 2.66 -13.09 -4.60
CA PHE A 130 2.01 -13.99 -3.63
C PHE A 130 2.32 -15.45 -3.92
N GLY A 131 2.37 -15.86 -5.19
CA GLY A 131 2.77 -17.21 -5.59
C GLY A 131 4.17 -17.58 -5.09
N LEU A 132 5.14 -16.68 -5.29
CA LEU A 132 6.51 -16.87 -4.79
C LEU A 132 6.59 -16.82 -3.27
N ALA A 133 5.82 -15.94 -2.61
CA ALA A 133 5.76 -15.92 -1.15
C ALA A 133 5.28 -17.28 -0.61
N ALA A 134 4.26 -17.88 -1.22
CA ALA A 134 3.78 -19.20 -0.84
C ALA A 134 4.81 -20.32 -1.11
N GLU A 135 5.58 -20.24 -2.20
CA GLU A 135 6.69 -21.16 -2.47
C GLU A 135 7.81 -21.05 -1.44
N VAL A 136 8.21 -19.82 -1.09
CA VAL A 136 9.20 -19.52 -0.05
C VAL A 136 8.74 -20.09 1.29
N ASP A 137 7.51 -19.83 1.69
CA ASP A 137 6.94 -20.36 2.93
C ASP A 137 7.00 -21.89 2.97
N ARG A 138 6.55 -22.58 1.91
CA ARG A 138 6.64 -24.05 1.83
C ARG A 138 8.07 -24.58 1.97
N LYS A 139 9.06 -23.91 1.38
CA LYS A 139 10.48 -24.30 1.51
C LYS A 139 11.02 -24.05 2.92
N LEU A 140 10.62 -22.94 3.55
CA LEU A 140 11.04 -22.59 4.91
C LEU A 140 10.31 -23.39 6.00
N ALA A 141 9.10 -23.87 5.75
CA ALA A 141 8.40 -24.77 6.66
C ALA A 141 8.98 -26.20 6.63
N ARG A 142 9.39 -26.70 5.45
CA ARG A 142 9.88 -28.09 5.28
C ARG A 142 11.21 -28.42 5.95
N GLY A 143 12.06 -27.43 6.21
CA GLY A 143 13.35 -27.64 6.90
C GLY A 143 13.38 -27.06 8.32
N ALA A 144 12.21 -26.72 8.88
CA ALA A 144 12.04 -26.51 10.32
C ALA A 144 11.53 -27.79 11.02
N ARG A 145 11.21 -28.83 10.25
CA ARG A 145 10.99 -30.21 10.70
C ARG A 145 12.26 -31.01 10.41
#